data_AF-A0A948XMA8-F1
#
_entry.id   AF-A0A948XMA8-F1
#
_cell.length_a   1.000
_cell.length_b   1.000
_cell.length_c   1.000
_cell.angle_alpha   90.00
_cell.angle_beta   90.00
_cell.angle_gamma   90.00
#
_symmetry.space_group_name_H-M   'P 1'
#
loop_
_entity.id
_entity.type
_entity.pdbx_description
1 polymer ?
#
loop_
_entity_poly.entity_id
_entity_poly.type
_entity_poly.pdbx_seq_one_letter_code
_entity_poly.pdbx_strand_id
1 'polypeptide(L)'
;GPAHVVSNLPYNVGTPLLIKWLTGPWTPHALTLMFQKEVAERIVAAPGDDAYGRLAVISQAVCEAKLVMHLPAAAFTPPPKVASAVVHLVPKADRPDRDLLKALERVTAAAFGQRRKMLRSSLKPLGGADLCVSAGISPEDRAEVIDLAGFLRLARAASGQTQPEGPGDGGATMMRRKRG
;
A
#
# COMPACT_ATOMS: atom_id res chain seq x y z
N GLY A 1 -13.46 -4.68 22.17
CA GLY A 1 -13.60 -5.09 20.76
C GLY A 1 -12.81 -4.14 19.86
N PRO A 2 -12.62 -4.46 18.57
CA PRO A 2 -12.01 -3.53 17.63
C PRO A 2 -12.85 -2.25 17.53
N ALA A 3 -12.21 -1.08 17.50
CA ALA A 3 -12.89 0.21 17.58
C ALA A 3 -13.08 0.85 16.20
N HIS A 4 -14.17 1.59 16.02
CA HIS A 4 -14.32 2.57 14.94
C HIS A 4 -13.68 3.88 15.40
N VAL A 5 -12.75 4.41 14.61
CA VAL A 5 -12.13 5.72 14.90
C VAL A 5 -12.61 6.74 13.90
N VAL A 6 -13.16 7.83 14.40
CA VAL A 6 -13.53 9.01 13.61
C VAL A 6 -12.74 10.18 14.14
N SER A 7 -11.94 10.83 13.30
CA SER A 7 -11.09 11.93 13.76
C SER A 7 -10.69 12.89 12.65
N ASN A 8 -10.50 14.16 13.02
CA ASN A 8 -9.82 15.15 12.22
C ASN A 8 -8.34 15.22 12.66
N LEU A 9 -7.43 14.71 11.83
CA LEU A 9 -6.03 14.62 12.23
C LEU A 9 -5.30 15.94 11.96
N PRO A 10 -4.55 16.49 12.94
CA PRO A 10 -3.73 17.67 12.69
C PRO A 10 -2.71 17.40 11.58
N TYR A 11 -2.48 18.39 10.72
CA TYR A 11 -1.80 18.21 9.44
C TYR A 11 -0.35 17.71 9.55
N ASN A 12 0.34 18.05 10.63
CA ASN A 12 1.72 17.64 10.87
C ASN A 12 1.84 16.20 11.42
N VAL A 13 0.78 15.64 12.01
CA VAL A 13 0.81 14.30 12.64
C VAL A 13 -0.01 13.25 11.90
N GLY A 14 -0.85 13.65 10.93
CA GLY A 14 -1.77 12.76 10.24
C GLY A 14 -1.11 11.56 9.57
N THR A 15 -0.12 11.79 8.70
CA THR A 15 0.56 10.70 7.97
C THR A 15 1.37 9.77 8.88
N PRO A 16 2.24 10.26 9.80
CA PRO A 16 2.95 9.38 10.74
C PRO A 16 2.02 8.56 11.63
N LEU A 17 0.93 9.16 12.11
CA LEU A 17 -0.05 8.48 12.96
C LEU A 17 -0.82 7.40 12.20
N LEU A 18 -1.26 7.70 10.96
CA LEU A 18 -1.90 6.72 10.10
C LEU A 18 -0.98 5.53 9.85
N ILE A 19 0.27 5.75 9.45
CA ILE A 19 1.23 4.67 9.23
C ILE A 19 1.38 3.84 10.51
N LYS A 20 1.56 4.47 11.67
CA LYS A 20 1.67 3.76 12.96
C LYS A 20 0.44 2.90 13.27
N TRP A 21 -0.77 3.36 12.99
CA TRP A 21 -1.97 2.56 13.17
C TRP A 21 -2.05 1.40 12.18
N LEU A 22 -1.65 1.63 10.93
CA LEU A 22 -1.68 0.61 9.87
C LEU A 22 -0.56 -0.42 9.97
N THR A 23 0.55 -0.12 10.65
CA THR A 23 1.69 -1.06 10.75
C THR A 23 1.96 -1.55 12.18
N GLY A 24 1.24 -0.99 13.16
CA GLY A 24 1.25 -1.44 14.54
C GLY A 24 0.47 -2.73 14.82
N PRO A 25 0.54 -3.24 16.07
CA PRO A 25 -0.14 -4.48 16.48
C PRO A 25 -1.66 -4.31 16.67
N TRP A 26 -2.14 -3.07 16.75
CA TRP A 26 -3.56 -2.79 16.91
C TRP A 26 -4.25 -2.76 15.54
N THR A 27 -5.39 -3.44 15.43
CA THR A 27 -6.22 -3.42 14.22
C THR A 27 -7.57 -2.80 14.54
N PRO A 28 -7.93 -1.65 13.93
CA PRO A 28 -9.24 -1.03 14.11
C PRO A 28 -10.33 -1.87 13.43
N HIS A 29 -11.61 -1.59 13.72
CA HIS A 29 -12.69 -2.09 12.88
C HIS A 29 -12.77 -1.25 11.59
N ALA A 30 -12.71 0.07 11.72
CA ALA A 30 -12.59 1.01 10.61
C ALA A 30 -12.01 2.34 11.07
N LEU A 31 -11.44 3.10 10.14
CA LEU A 31 -10.96 4.46 10.34
C LEU A 31 -11.69 5.40 9.38
N THR A 32 -12.33 6.45 9.89
CA THR A 32 -12.89 7.56 9.10
C THR A 32 -12.16 8.82 9.48
N LEU A 33 -11.18 9.20 8.67
CA LEU A 33 -10.18 10.21 9.03
C LEU A 33 -10.20 11.36 8.04
N MET A 34 -10.14 12.57 8.55
CA MET A 34 -9.97 13.77 7.74
C MET A 34 -8.50 14.17 7.64
N PHE A 35 -8.08 14.51 6.43
CA PHE A 35 -6.74 14.99 6.09
C PHE A 35 -6.82 16.26 5.23
N GLN A 36 -5.67 16.89 4.98
CA GLN A 36 -5.55 17.78 3.82
C GLN A 36 -5.86 16.99 2.55
N LYS A 37 -6.49 17.65 1.57
CA LYS A 37 -6.91 17.03 0.32
C LYS A 37 -5.78 16.23 -0.35
N GLU A 38 -4.59 16.83 -0.49
CA GLU A 38 -3.41 16.17 -1.10
C GLU A 38 -3.00 14.88 -0.36
N VAL A 39 -3.09 14.86 0.97
CA VAL A 39 -2.76 13.68 1.77
C VAL A 39 -3.83 12.59 1.59
N ALA A 40 -5.11 12.97 1.58
CA ALA A 40 -6.19 12.04 1.29
C ALA A 40 -6.03 11.40 -0.09
N GLU A 41 -5.70 12.20 -1.11
CA GLU A 41 -5.42 11.74 -2.47
C GLU A 41 -4.24 10.76 -2.49
N ARG A 42 -3.15 11.05 -1.77
CA ARG A 42 -2.00 10.12 -1.63
C ARG A 42 -2.34 8.78 -0.98
N ILE A 43 -3.39 8.70 -0.16
CA ILE A 43 -3.80 7.44 0.48
C ILE A 43 -4.52 6.53 -0.55
N VAL A 44 -5.34 7.13 -1.42
CA VAL A 44 -6.19 6.41 -2.38
C VAL A 44 -5.63 6.37 -3.80
N ALA A 45 -4.47 7.01 -4.04
CA ALA A 45 -3.83 7.08 -5.34
C ALA A 45 -3.53 5.69 -5.93
N ALA A 46 -3.74 5.55 -7.23
CA ALA A 46 -3.44 4.37 -8.01
C ALA A 46 -2.03 4.45 -8.64
N PRO A 47 -1.42 3.31 -9.05
CA PRO A 47 -0.18 3.33 -9.81
C PRO A 47 -0.29 4.23 -11.05
N GLY A 48 0.74 5.04 -11.29
CA GLY A 48 0.77 6.05 -12.35
C GLY A 48 0.27 7.43 -11.94
N ASP A 49 -0.48 7.55 -10.84
CA ASP A 49 -0.91 8.87 -10.34
C ASP A 49 0.28 9.67 -9.79
N ASP A 50 0.24 10.99 -9.97
CA ASP A 50 1.23 11.90 -9.37
C ASP A 50 1.27 11.77 -7.84
N ALA A 51 0.12 11.51 -7.22
CA ALA A 51 0.01 11.31 -5.77
C ALA A 51 0.44 9.90 -5.32
N TYR A 52 0.70 8.95 -6.23
CA TYR A 52 1.07 7.60 -5.87
C TYR A 52 2.43 7.55 -5.18
N GLY A 53 2.52 6.73 -4.13
CA GLY A 53 3.69 6.73 -3.27
C GLY A 53 3.62 5.69 -2.17
N ARG A 54 4.62 5.75 -1.29
CA ARG A 54 4.72 4.89 -0.10
C ARG A 54 3.43 4.85 0.73
N LEU A 55 2.75 6.00 0.88
CA LEU A 55 1.52 6.07 1.68
C LEU A 55 0.40 5.25 1.03
N ALA A 56 0.17 5.39 -0.28
CA ALA A 56 -0.79 4.61 -1.04
C ALA A 56 -0.53 3.10 -0.87
N VAL A 57 0.71 2.66 -1.10
CA VAL A 57 1.08 1.24 -1.02
C VAL A 57 0.82 0.66 0.37
N ILE A 58 1.27 1.33 1.44
CA ILE A 58 1.08 0.83 2.81
C ILE A 58 -0.41 0.82 3.17
N SER A 59 -1.14 1.90 2.84
CA SER A 59 -2.57 1.99 3.14
C SER A 59 -3.38 0.92 2.43
N GLN A 60 -3.13 0.69 1.15
CA GLN A 60 -3.88 -0.26 0.33
C GLN A 60 -3.46 -1.72 0.58
N ALA A 61 -2.24 -1.96 1.07
CA ALA A 61 -1.82 -3.28 1.53
C ALA A 61 -2.62 -3.76 2.75
N VAL A 62 -2.98 -2.82 3.63
CA VAL A 62 -3.59 -3.13 4.93
C VAL A 62 -5.09 -2.93 4.93
N CYS A 63 -5.60 -1.98 4.14
CA CYS A 63 -6.99 -1.57 4.14
C CYS A 63 -7.54 -1.40 2.72
N GLU A 64 -8.85 -1.57 2.57
CA GLU A 64 -9.60 -0.90 1.52
C GLU A 64 -9.74 0.58 1.90
N ALA A 65 -9.11 1.47 1.14
CA ALA A 65 -9.16 2.92 1.37
C ALA A 65 -10.02 3.60 0.30
N LYS A 66 -10.97 4.44 0.73
CA LYS A 66 -11.89 5.17 -0.16
C LYS A 66 -12.00 6.63 0.26
N LEU A 67 -11.96 7.55 -0.69
CA LEU A 67 -12.29 8.94 -0.45
C LEU A 67 -13.80 9.06 -0.38
N VAL A 68 -14.33 9.56 0.74
CA VAL A 68 -15.78 9.61 0.99
C VAL A 68 -16.37 11.01 0.82
N MET A 69 -15.59 12.07 1.07
CA MET A 69 -16.04 13.44 0.82
C MET A 69 -14.87 14.44 0.75
N HIS A 70 -15.08 15.53 0.03
CA HIS A 70 -14.22 16.72 0.05
C HIS A 70 -14.88 17.84 0.87
N LEU A 71 -14.07 18.63 1.58
CA LEU A 71 -14.52 19.79 2.32
C LEU A 71 -13.72 21.04 1.89
N PRO A 72 -14.40 22.14 1.50
CA PRO A 72 -13.72 23.40 1.24
C PRO A 72 -13.15 23.98 2.54
N ALA A 73 -12.09 24.79 2.43
CA ALA A 73 -11.47 25.45 3.58
C ALA A 73 -12.47 26.32 4.38
N ALA A 74 -13.46 26.90 3.69
CA ALA A 74 -14.52 27.70 4.32
C ALA A 74 -15.42 26.93 5.29
N ALA A 75 -15.34 25.58 5.32
CA ALA A 75 -16.07 24.76 6.28
C ALA A 75 -15.48 24.77 7.71
N PHE A 76 -14.38 25.50 7.94
CA PHE A 76 -13.66 25.55 9.22
C PHE A 76 -13.47 26.98 9.73
N THR A 77 -13.37 27.11 11.06
CA THR A 77 -13.11 28.39 11.73
C THR A 77 -11.95 28.25 12.74
N PRO A 78 -10.82 28.95 12.54
CA PRO A 78 -10.47 29.73 11.35
C PRO A 78 -10.24 28.82 10.12
N PRO A 79 -10.41 29.33 8.89
CA PRO A 79 -10.25 28.52 7.69
C PRO A 79 -8.78 28.14 7.46
N PRO A 80 -8.47 26.86 7.14
CA PRO A 80 -7.13 26.46 6.74
C PRO A 80 -6.77 27.01 5.35
N LYS A 81 -5.48 26.97 5.01
CA LYS A 81 -4.98 27.42 3.68
C LYS A 81 -5.34 26.48 2.53
N VAL A 82 -5.70 25.24 2.83
CA VAL A 82 -5.93 24.18 1.84
C VAL A 82 -7.23 23.45 2.15
N ALA A 83 -7.83 22.85 1.12
CA ALA A 83 -9.01 22.01 1.27
C ALA A 83 -8.71 20.72 2.06
N SER A 84 -9.74 20.13 2.63
CA SER A 84 -9.68 18.86 3.35
C SER A 84 -10.45 17.78 2.60
N ALA A 85 -10.19 16.52 2.94
CA ALA A 85 -10.98 15.39 2.48
C ALA A 85 -11.00 14.28 3.53
N VAL A 86 -12.08 13.51 3.54
CA VAL A 86 -12.26 12.39 4.45
C VAL A 86 -11.97 11.09 3.70
N VAL A 87 -11.18 10.22 4.32
CA VAL A 87 -10.88 8.88 3.86
C VAL A 87 -11.47 7.87 4.83
N HIS A 88 -12.16 6.87 4.30
CA HIS A 88 -12.61 5.71 5.03
C HIS A 88 -11.69 4.52 4.74
N LEU A 89 -11.14 3.89 5.78
CA LEU A 89 -10.26 2.74 5.69
C LEU A 89 -10.83 1.56 6.47
N VAL A 90 -11.02 0.43 5.79
CA VAL A 90 -11.47 -0.83 6.38
C VAL A 90 -10.35 -1.86 6.24
N PRO A 91 -9.83 -2.47 7.33
CA PRO A 91 -8.80 -3.49 7.22
C PRO A 91 -9.22 -4.67 6.34
N LYS A 92 -8.31 -5.13 5.48
CA LYS A 92 -8.56 -6.28 4.60
C LYS A 92 -8.41 -7.59 5.36
N ALA A 93 -9.13 -8.61 4.92
CA ALA A 93 -8.98 -9.97 5.45
C ALA A 93 -7.61 -10.60 5.09
N ASP A 94 -7.05 -10.23 3.94
CA ASP A 94 -5.77 -10.72 3.40
C ASP A 94 -4.58 -9.82 3.75
N ARG A 95 -4.66 -9.08 4.87
CA ARG A 95 -3.60 -8.18 5.32
C ARG A 95 -2.26 -8.91 5.45
N PRO A 96 -1.14 -8.33 4.97
CA PRO A 96 0.19 -8.89 5.19
C PRO A 96 0.48 -9.11 6.66
N ASP A 97 1.18 -10.21 6.98
CA ASP A 97 1.72 -10.39 8.32
C ASP A 97 2.72 -9.29 8.69
N ARG A 98 3.10 -9.25 9.97
CA ARG A 98 3.97 -8.19 10.50
C ARG A 98 5.34 -8.15 9.82
N ASP A 99 5.90 -9.27 9.42
CA ASP A 99 7.25 -9.31 8.86
C ASP A 99 7.25 -8.93 7.38
N LEU A 100 6.22 -9.36 6.64
CA LEU A 100 5.98 -8.90 5.28
C LEU A 100 5.70 -7.39 5.25
N LEU A 101 4.93 -6.87 6.21
CA LEU A 101 4.62 -5.45 6.30
C LEU A 101 5.87 -4.60 6.62
N LYS A 102 6.76 -5.06 7.52
CA LYS A 102 8.07 -4.41 7.74
C LYS A 102 8.93 -4.41 6.48
N ALA A 103 8.95 -5.51 5.73
CA ALA A 103 9.68 -5.60 4.48
C ALA A 103 9.10 -4.62 3.44
N LEU A 104 7.77 -4.53 3.35
CA LEU A 104 7.07 -3.59 2.49
C LEU A 104 7.41 -2.13 2.85
N GLU A 105 7.44 -1.78 4.14
CA GLU A 105 7.86 -0.45 4.61
C GLU A 105 9.28 -0.11 4.16
N ARG A 106 10.22 -1.05 4.27
CA ARG A 106 11.63 -0.88 3.86
C ARG A 106 11.76 -0.72 2.35
N VAL A 107 11.10 -1.58 1.57
CA VAL A 107 11.14 -1.55 0.10
C VAL A 107 10.53 -0.25 -0.42
N THR A 108 9.34 0.12 0.05
CA THR A 108 8.65 1.34 -0.39
C THR A 108 9.42 2.60 0.03
N ALA A 109 10.07 2.61 1.20
CA ALA A 109 10.94 3.71 1.62
C ALA A 109 12.14 3.87 0.67
N ALA A 110 12.82 2.77 0.31
CA ALA A 110 13.94 2.80 -0.63
C ALA A 110 13.48 3.23 -2.05
N ALA A 111 12.40 2.64 -2.55
CA ALA A 111 11.87 2.90 -3.89
C ALA A 111 11.42 4.36 -4.09
N PHE A 112 10.58 4.89 -3.17
CA PHE A 112 10.05 6.25 -3.28
C PHE A 112 10.98 7.33 -2.72
N GLY A 113 11.97 6.98 -1.90
CA GLY A 113 13.02 7.90 -1.47
C GLY A 113 13.86 8.46 -2.63
N GLN A 114 13.87 7.76 -3.76
CA GLN A 114 14.50 8.20 -5.01
C GLN A 114 13.51 8.12 -6.19
N ARG A 115 12.29 8.66 -6.03
CA ARG A 115 11.15 8.49 -6.97
C ARG A 115 11.48 8.57 -8.48
N ARG A 116 12.38 9.47 -8.89
CA ARG A 116 12.75 9.68 -10.31
C ARG A 116 13.77 8.67 -10.86
N LYS A 117 14.31 7.79 -10.01
CA LYS A 117 15.30 6.77 -10.37
C LYS A 117 14.62 5.43 -10.63
N MET A 118 15.24 4.64 -11.50
CA MET A 118 14.84 3.26 -11.78
C MET A 118 15.04 2.39 -10.53
N LEU A 119 14.26 1.32 -10.39
CA LEU A 119 14.27 0.44 -9.23
C LEU A 119 15.65 -0.16 -8.97
N ARG A 120 16.42 -0.52 -10.00
CA ARG A 120 17.81 -0.98 -9.86
C ARG A 120 18.69 -0.02 -9.06
N SER A 121 18.46 1.29 -9.20
CA SER A 121 19.19 2.34 -8.48
C SER A 121 18.58 2.58 -7.10
N SER A 122 17.27 2.74 -7.01
CA SER A 122 16.57 3.05 -5.75
C SER A 122 16.67 1.91 -4.74
N LEU A 123 16.65 0.66 -5.21
CA LEU A 123 16.71 -0.54 -4.37
C LEU A 123 18.12 -1.09 -4.16
N LYS A 124 19.17 -0.39 -4.58
CA LYS A 124 20.57 -0.82 -4.39
C LYS A 124 20.89 -1.25 -2.94
N PRO A 125 20.41 -0.57 -1.87
CA PRO A 125 20.64 -1.00 -0.49
C PRO A 125 19.97 -2.33 -0.10
N LEU A 126 19.06 -2.84 -0.92
CA LEU A 126 18.25 -4.04 -0.67
C LEU A 126 18.51 -5.17 -1.70
N GLY A 127 19.52 -5.02 -2.56
CA GLY A 127 19.86 -6.00 -3.60
C GLY A 127 19.69 -5.50 -5.04
N GLY A 128 19.17 -4.27 -5.23
CA GLY A 128 19.15 -3.61 -6.54
C GLY A 128 18.41 -4.41 -7.61
N ALA A 129 19.08 -4.66 -8.74
CA ALA A 129 18.49 -5.37 -9.88
C ALA A 129 18.14 -6.83 -9.53
N ASP A 130 18.96 -7.52 -8.73
CA ASP A 130 18.74 -8.93 -8.39
C ASP A 130 17.45 -9.12 -7.58
N LEU A 131 17.13 -8.15 -6.71
CA LEU A 131 15.86 -8.12 -5.99
C LEU A 131 14.67 -7.96 -6.96
N CYS A 132 14.80 -7.08 -7.95
CA CYS A 132 13.76 -6.86 -8.96
C CYS A 132 13.50 -8.14 -9.77
N VAL A 133 14.58 -8.79 -10.24
CA VAL A 133 14.51 -10.04 -11.00
C VAL A 133 13.87 -11.15 -10.16
N SER A 134 14.27 -11.27 -8.89
CA SER A 134 13.70 -12.27 -7.96
C SER A 134 12.21 -12.05 -7.69
N ALA A 135 11.74 -10.81 -7.80
CA ALA A 135 10.33 -10.44 -7.67
C ALA A 135 9.55 -10.47 -9.00
N GLY A 136 10.20 -10.80 -10.11
CA GLY A 136 9.60 -10.75 -11.45
C GLY A 136 9.22 -9.33 -11.88
N ILE A 137 10.06 -8.34 -11.58
CA ILE A 137 9.86 -6.92 -11.91
C ILE A 137 11.04 -6.42 -12.73
N SER A 138 10.77 -5.59 -13.74
CA SER A 138 11.82 -4.95 -14.53
C SER A 138 12.65 -4.01 -13.65
N PRO A 139 14.00 -4.18 -13.60
CA PRO A 139 14.87 -3.27 -12.87
C PRO A 139 14.89 -1.83 -13.43
N GLU A 140 14.41 -1.66 -14.67
CA GLU A 140 14.34 -0.37 -15.38
C GLU A 140 13.06 0.41 -15.05
N ASP A 141 12.08 -0.21 -14.41
CA ASP A 141 10.84 0.46 -14.01
C ASP A 141 11.11 1.49 -12.91
N ARG A 142 10.20 2.45 -12.76
CA ARG A 142 10.18 3.39 -11.62
C ARG A 142 9.14 2.95 -10.59
N ALA A 143 9.34 3.35 -9.34
CA ALA A 143 8.46 3.00 -8.24
C ALA A 143 6.99 3.35 -8.50
N GLU A 144 6.72 4.43 -9.22
CA GLU A 144 5.37 4.95 -9.44
C GLU A 144 4.51 4.11 -10.41
N VAL A 145 5.11 3.22 -11.20
CA VAL A 145 4.37 2.32 -12.11
C VAL A 145 4.16 0.92 -11.55
N ILE A 146 4.74 0.62 -10.39
CA ILE A 146 4.62 -0.69 -9.75
C ILE A 146 3.34 -0.73 -8.93
N ASP A 147 2.51 -1.74 -9.16
CA ASP A 147 1.29 -1.95 -8.41
C ASP A 147 1.54 -2.57 -7.02
N LEU A 148 0.49 -2.64 -6.20
CA LEU A 148 0.57 -3.23 -4.87
C LEU A 148 1.06 -4.68 -4.91
N ALA A 149 0.60 -5.47 -5.89
CA ALA A 149 1.02 -6.86 -6.02
C ALA A 149 2.53 -6.98 -6.29
N GLY A 150 3.08 -6.12 -7.15
CA GLY A 150 4.51 -6.00 -7.39
C GLY A 150 5.30 -5.61 -6.14
N PHE A 151 4.84 -4.60 -5.39
CA PHE A 151 5.49 -4.24 -4.13
C PHE A 151 5.45 -5.35 -3.08
N LEU A 152 4.38 -6.14 -3.01
CA LEU A 152 4.32 -7.32 -2.15
C LEU A 152 5.29 -8.42 -2.60
N ARG A 153 5.50 -8.62 -3.91
CA ARG A 153 6.53 -9.54 -4.42
C ARG A 153 7.95 -9.07 -4.06
N LEU A 154 8.24 -7.76 -4.21
CA LEU A 154 9.51 -7.19 -3.78
C LEU A 154 9.74 -7.36 -2.28
N ALA A 155 8.72 -7.13 -1.47
CA ALA A 155 8.80 -7.28 -0.02
C ALA A 155 9.09 -8.74 0.38
N ARG A 156 8.41 -9.72 -0.25
CA ARG A 156 8.66 -11.15 -0.04
C ARG A 156 10.08 -11.56 -0.45
N ALA A 157 10.53 -11.13 -1.62
CA ALA A 157 11.88 -11.40 -2.09
C ALA A 157 12.95 -10.79 -1.15
N ALA A 158 12.70 -9.58 -0.63
CA ALA A 158 13.62 -8.91 0.29
C ALA A 158 13.65 -9.54 1.70
N SER A 159 12.59 -10.23 2.12
CA SER A 159 12.51 -10.92 3.42
C SER A 159 12.84 -12.42 3.34
N GLY A 160 13.05 -12.96 2.14
CA GLY A 160 13.22 -14.40 1.91
C GLY A 160 11.93 -15.22 2.13
N GLN A 161 10.77 -14.56 2.17
CA GLN A 161 9.48 -15.24 2.30
C GLN A 161 9.02 -15.77 0.93
N THR A 162 8.61 -17.02 0.86
CA THR A 162 7.95 -17.59 -0.32
C THR A 162 6.49 -17.13 -0.41
N GLN A 163 5.97 -17.01 -1.63
CA GLN A 163 4.56 -16.72 -1.86
C GLN A 163 3.72 -17.90 -1.33
N PRO A 164 2.60 -17.66 -0.62
CA PRO A 164 1.68 -18.76 -0.35
C PRO A 164 1.18 -19.29 -1.69
N GLU A 165 1.36 -20.59 -1.93
CA GLU A 165 0.80 -21.22 -3.12
C GLU A 165 -0.71 -20.98 -3.12
N GLY A 166 -1.22 -20.29 -4.14
CA GLY A 166 -2.65 -20.18 -4.37
C GLY A 166 -3.25 -21.57 -4.57
N PRO A 167 -4.57 -21.75 -4.40
CA PRO A 167 -5.18 -23.03 -4.71
C PRO A 167 -4.91 -23.32 -6.20
N GLY A 168 -4.05 -24.31 -6.45
CA GLY A 168 -3.70 -24.73 -7.80
C GLY A 168 -4.96 -25.05 -8.57
N ASP A 169 -5.04 -24.56 -9.80
CA ASP A 169 -6.07 -24.89 -10.77
C ASP A 169 -6.05 -26.42 -10.98
N GLY A 170 -6.95 -27.10 -10.26
CA GLY A 170 -7.03 -28.53 -10.17
C GLY A 170 -7.61 -29.14 -11.43
N GLY A 171 -6.72 -29.48 -12.37
CA GLY A 171 -6.81 -30.71 -13.15
C GLY A 171 -7.94 -30.81 -14.18
N ALA A 172 -7.74 -30.21 -15.35
CA ALA A 172 -8.35 -30.71 -16.59
C ALA A 172 -7.42 -31.77 -17.23
N THR A 173 -7.32 -32.96 -16.62
CA THR A 173 -6.64 -34.11 -17.23
C THR A 173 -7.64 -35.21 -17.57
N MET A 174 -7.95 -35.28 -18.87
CA MET A 174 -8.29 -36.46 -19.67
C MET A 174 -9.00 -37.64 -18.98
N MET A 175 -10.29 -37.79 -19.30
CA MET A 175 -10.95 -39.10 -19.27
C MET A 175 -11.17 -39.57 -20.72
N ARG A 176 -10.15 -40.20 -21.32
CA ARG A 176 -10.34 -41.07 -22.49
C ARG A 176 -10.76 -42.45 -21.97
N ARG A 177 -12.04 -42.80 -22.04
CA ARG A 177 -12.50 -44.19 -21.99
C ARG A 177 -12.96 -44.62 -23.38
N LYS A 178 -12.16 -45.49 -24.01
CA LYS A 178 -12.57 -46.40 -25.08
C LYS A 178 -12.22 -47.80 -24.59
N ARG A 179 -13.24 -48.64 -24.34
CA ARG A 179 -13.30 -50.10 -24.53
C ARG A 179 -14.52 -50.66 -23.79
N GLY A 180 -15.30 -51.46 -24.51
CA GLY A 180 -16.58 -52.04 -24.11
C GLY A 180 -17.54 -51.93 -25.28
#